data_AF-A0A832F1M3-F1
#
_entry.id   AF-A0A832F1M3-F1
#
_cell.length_a   1.000
_cell.length_b   1.000
_cell.length_c   1.000
_cell.angle_alpha   90.00
_cell.angle_beta   90.00
_cell.angle_gamma   90.00
#
_symmetry.space_group_name_H-M   'P 1'
#
loop_
_entity.id
_entity.type
_entity.pdbx_description
1 polymer ?
#
loop_
_entity_poly.entity_id
_entity_poly.type
_entity_poly.pdbx_seq_one_letter_code
_entity_poly.pdbx_strand_id
1 'polypeptide(L)' 'AHLESQHPAVDVVTASVDSGLNASAYIVPGLGDFGDRLFGT' A
#
# COMPACT_ATOMS: atom_id res chain seq x y z
N ALA A 1 -8.32 4.60 6.72
CA ALA A 1 -8.59 4.81 8.16
C ALA A 1 -7.44 5.47 8.92
N HIS A 2 -6.25 4.86 9.04
CA HIS A 2 -5.18 5.43 9.90
C HIS A 2 -4.78 6.85 9.47
N LEU A 3 -4.41 7.04 8.20
CA LEU A 3 -4.00 8.34 7.66
C LEU A 3 -5.13 9.38 7.79
N GLU A 4 -6.36 9.04 7.38
CA GLU A 4 -7.54 9.92 7.48
C GLU A 4 -7.81 10.38 8.93
N SER A 5 -7.60 9.50 9.93
CA SER A 5 -7.83 9.84 11.34
C SER A 5 -6.81 10.85 11.89
N GLN A 6 -5.56 10.80 11.42
CA GLN A 6 -4.47 11.66 11.89
C GLN A 6 -4.36 12.95 11.05
N HIS A 7 -4.74 12.88 9.77
CA HIS A 7 -4.57 13.94 8.79
C HIS A 7 -5.83 14.07 7.90
N PRO A 8 -6.97 14.52 8.45
CA PRO A 8 -8.25 14.53 7.73
C PRO A 8 -8.32 15.51 6.55
N ALA A 9 -7.36 16.44 6.43
CA ALA A 9 -7.31 17.43 5.35
C ALA A 9 -6.42 17.01 4.16
N VAL A 10 -5.81 15.82 4.20
CA VAL A 10 -4.91 15.34 3.14
C VAL A 10 -5.69 14.48 2.15
N ASP A 11 -5.67 14.88 0.89
CA ASP A 11 -6.19 14.07 -0.21
C ASP A 11 -5.17 12.99 -0.62
N VAL A 12 -5.65 11.76 -0.78
CA VAL A 12 -4.84 10.61 -1.21
C VAL A 12 -5.23 10.21 -2.61
N VAL A 13 -4.24 10.16 -3.51
CA VAL A 13 -4.42 9.68 -4.88
C VAL A 13 -3.66 8.37 -5.04
N THR A 14 -4.35 7.32 -5.49
CA THR A 14 -3.78 5.99 -5.76
C THR A 14 -4.34 5.44 -7.06
N ALA A 15 -3.59 4.54 -7.70
CA ALA A 15 -4.03 3.85 -8.91
C ALA A 15 -5.08 2.75 -8.61
N SER A 16 -4.98 2.08 -7.46
CA SER A 16 -5.94 1.06 -7.02
C SER A 16 -6.05 1.04 -5.49
N VAL A 17 -7.16 0.47 -5.01
CA VAL A 17 -7.39 0.12 -3.60
C VAL A 17 -7.54 -1.39 -3.51
N ASP A 18 -6.64 -2.02 -2.78
CA ASP A 18 -6.54 -3.47 -2.65
C ASP A 18 -7.26 -3.98 -1.38
N SER A 19 -7.41 -5.30 -1.24
CA SER A 19 -8.31 -5.89 -0.23
C SER A 19 -7.79 -5.78 1.20
N GLY A 20 -6.48 -5.66 1.39
CA GLY A 20 -5.87 -5.47 2.70
C GLY A 20 -4.42 -5.89 2.75
N LEU A 21 -3.96 -6.22 3.96
CA LEU A 21 -2.62 -6.72 4.22
C LEU A 21 -2.65 -8.18 4.65
N ASN A 22 -1.63 -8.96 4.28
CA ASN A 22 -1.39 -10.29 4.85
C ASN A 22 -0.61 -10.21 6.18
N ALA A 23 -0.31 -11.36 6.78
CA ALA A 23 0.40 -11.45 8.07
C ALA A 23 1.84 -10.88 8.03
N SER A 24 2.43 -10.77 6.85
CA SER A 24 3.76 -10.18 6.63
C SER A 24 3.69 -8.71 6.18
N ALA A 25 2.52 -8.07 6.33
CA ALA A 25 2.26 -6.68 5.97
C ALA A 25 2.42 -6.34 4.46
N TYR A 26 2.37 -7.34 3.58
CA TYR A 26 2.25 -7.09 2.14
C TYR A 26 0.80 -6.80 1.76
N ILE A 27 0.62 -5.87 0.82
CA ILE A 27 -0.68 -5.58 0.20
C ILE A 27 -1.15 -6.80 -0.60
N VAL A 28 -2.44 -7.14 -0.50
CA VAL A 28 -3.09 -8.26 -1.19
C VAL A 28 -4.23 -7.74 -2.08
N PRO A 29 -4.28 -8.10 -3.38
CA PRO A 29 -3.32 -8.93 -4.10
C PRO A 29 -1.95 -8.25 -4.29
N GLY A 30 -1.91 -6.92 -4.34
CA GLY A 30 -0.68 -6.13 -4.38
C GLY A 30 0.26 -6.50 -5.53
N LEU A 31 1.53 -6.16 -5.36
CA LEU A 31 2.60 -6.45 -6.31
C LEU A 31 3.78 -7.24 -5.71
N GLY A 32 3.73 -7.59 -4.42
CA GLY A 32 4.87 -8.15 -3.70
C GLY A 32 5.90 -7.08 -3.35
N ASP A 33 7.19 -7.45 -3.36
CA ASP A 33 8.27 -6.50 -3.10
C ASP A 33 8.51 -5.62 -4.33
N PHE A 34 8.25 -4.31 -4.20
CA PHE A 34 8.46 -3.38 -5.29
C PHE A 34 9.95 -3.17 -5.59
N GLY A 35 10.80 -3.14 -4.55
CA GLY A 35 12.22 -2.87 -4.67
C GLY A 35 12.90 -3.97 -5.48
N ASP A 36 12.68 -5.23 -5.10
CA ASP A 36 13.25 -6.38 -5.81
C ASP A 36 12.72 -6.45 -7.25
N ARG A 37 11.44 -6.17 -7.45
CA ARG A 37 10.85 -6.15 -8.81
C ARG A 37 11.41 -5.04 -9.70
N LEU A 38 11.72 -3.88 -9.12
CA LEU A 38 12.21 -2.73 -9.87
C LEU A 38 13.72 -2.83 -10.14
N PHE A 39 14.51 -3.31 -9.17
CA PHE A 39 15.97 -3.26 -9.21
C PHE A 39 16.65 -4.63 -9.37
N GLY A 40 15.90 -5.73 -9.23
CA GLY A 40 16.42 -7.09 -9.42
C GLY A 40 17.38 -7.55 -8.33
N THR A 41 17.14 -7.14 -7.09
CA THR A 41 17.93 -7.54 -5.90
C THR A 41 17.52 -8.90 -5.33
#